data_AF-A0A8K0RCZ1-F1
#
_entry.id   AF-A0A8K0RCZ1-F1
#
_cell.length_a   1.000
_cell.length_b   1.000
_cell.length_c   1.000
_cell.angle_alpha   90.00
_cell.angle_beta   90.00
_cell.angle_gamma   90.00
#
_symmetry.space_group_name_H-M   'P 1'
#
loop_
_entity.id
_entity.type
_entity.pdbx_description
1 polymer ?
#
loop_
_entity_poly.entity_id
_entity_poly.type
_entity_poly.pdbx_seq_one_letter_code
_entity_poly.pdbx_strand_id
1 'polypeptide(L)'
;MTSSTHQTHELQGSRPTSPVQPTDTASTTTNLLKKEQPYSSDPFAPNYRHFFPSEQQKAEWEIFESVEHAEYSRTKDQLDVLLRERRLYEHFYEILYSTLESAGDDKTEALEPQTRDRVVEAREYLQTAGDSEPLLWRAEEIWRLNKWRQPVNRGDVKVEKLLEVGDVIGYNWIRMMQGVHDWVKYREGVVTAEEDTRKE
;
A
#
# COMPACT_ATOMS: atom_id res chain seq x y z
N MET A 1 -25.21 -50.89 40.45
CA MET A 1 -24.84 -49.97 39.34
C MET A 1 -26.03 -49.05 39.12
N THR A 2 -25.76 -47.75 39.31
CA THR A 2 -26.58 -46.53 39.05
C THR A 2 -28.08 -46.55 39.35
N SER A 3 -28.39 -45.89 40.48
CA SER A 3 -29.65 -45.32 40.97
C SER A 3 -30.52 -44.66 39.88
N SER A 4 -31.85 -44.88 39.85
CA SER A 4 -32.90 -44.24 40.69
C SER A 4 -32.97 -42.71 40.48
N THR A 5 -34.09 -42.00 40.29
CA THR A 5 -35.51 -42.37 40.32
C THR A 5 -36.36 -41.08 40.09
N HIS A 6 -37.52 -41.27 39.45
CA HIS A 6 -38.81 -40.51 39.46
C HIS A 6 -38.87 -38.98 39.25
N GLN A 7 -39.60 -38.55 38.22
CA GLN A 7 -40.99 -38.02 38.21
C GLN A 7 -41.13 -36.60 38.80
N THR A 8 -41.88 -35.74 38.11
CA THR A 8 -43.27 -35.33 38.47
C THR A 8 -43.58 -33.88 38.02
N HIS A 9 -44.71 -33.75 37.31
CA HIS A 9 -45.73 -32.68 37.33
C HIS A 9 -45.46 -31.20 36.97
N GLU A 10 -46.41 -30.73 36.17
CA GLU A 10 -46.83 -29.36 35.87
C GLU A 10 -47.19 -28.52 37.12
N LEU A 11 -47.04 -27.19 37.02
CA LEU A 11 -48.16 -26.21 37.07
C LEU A 11 -47.65 -24.75 37.14
N GLN A 12 -48.30 -23.90 36.32
CA GLN A 12 -48.59 -22.46 36.49
C GLN A 12 -47.41 -21.50 36.74
N GLY A 13 -47.16 -20.47 35.94
CA GLY A 13 -48.06 -19.41 35.48
C GLY A 13 -47.32 -18.09 35.77
N SER A 14 -47.08 -17.23 34.79
CA SER A 14 -47.68 -15.89 34.69
C SER A 14 -47.01 -15.13 33.54
N ARG A 15 -47.80 -14.51 32.65
CA ARG A 15 -47.41 -13.35 31.83
C ARG A 15 -47.92 -12.08 32.56
N PRO A 16 -47.64 -10.82 32.17
CA PRO A 16 -46.74 -10.28 31.13
C PRO A 16 -45.94 -9.00 31.54
N THR A 17 -44.85 -8.66 30.85
CA THR A 17 -44.46 -7.24 30.64
C THR A 17 -43.42 -7.04 29.52
N SER A 18 -43.83 -6.27 28.52
CA SER A 18 -43.08 -5.43 27.56
C SER A 18 -41.96 -6.00 26.67
N PRO A 19 -41.87 -5.53 25.40
CA PRO A 19 -40.76 -5.87 24.52
C PRO A 19 -39.49 -5.25 25.10
N VAL A 20 -38.46 -6.07 25.28
CA VAL A 20 -37.10 -5.55 25.42
C VAL A 20 -36.78 -4.89 24.08
N GLN A 21 -36.87 -3.56 24.08
CA GLN A 21 -36.35 -2.69 23.06
C GLN A 21 -34.93 -3.18 22.71
N PRO A 22 -34.58 -3.40 21.43
CA PRO A 22 -33.18 -3.60 21.09
C PRO A 22 -32.46 -2.35 21.60
N THR A 23 -31.56 -2.54 22.55
CA THR A 23 -30.62 -1.50 22.95
C THR A 23 -29.90 -1.09 21.67
N ASP A 24 -30.30 0.05 21.13
CA ASP A 24 -29.51 0.82 20.18
C ASP A 24 -28.15 0.94 20.83
N THR A 25 -27.22 0.10 20.36
CA THR A 25 -25.81 0.26 20.68
C THR A 25 -25.43 1.52 19.93
N ALA A 26 -25.64 2.64 20.62
CA ALA A 26 -25.30 3.95 20.15
C ALA A 26 -23.90 3.86 19.54
N SER A 27 -23.85 4.08 18.23
CA SER A 27 -22.63 4.43 17.52
C SER A 27 -21.92 5.45 18.39
N THR A 28 -20.89 4.99 19.08
CA THR A 28 -19.93 5.89 19.68
C THR A 28 -19.11 6.39 18.49
N THR A 29 -19.72 7.32 17.75
CA THR A 29 -19.00 8.24 16.89
C THR A 29 -18.16 9.05 17.85
N THR A 30 -16.97 8.53 18.13
CA THR A 30 -15.94 9.21 18.89
C THR A 30 -15.50 10.39 18.03
N ASN A 31 -16.30 11.46 18.04
CA ASN A 31 -15.88 12.82 17.74
C ASN A 31 -14.96 13.29 18.88
N LEU A 32 -13.89 12.54 19.12
CA LEU A 32 -12.72 13.06 19.79
C LEU A 32 -12.15 14.07 18.81
N LEU A 33 -12.43 15.34 19.11
CA LEU A 33 -11.63 16.50 18.80
C LEU A 33 -10.25 16.05 18.29
N LYS A 34 -10.07 16.01 16.96
CA LYS A 34 -8.76 15.72 16.34
C LYS A 34 -7.84 16.87 16.74
N LYS A 35 -7.25 16.78 17.93
CA LYS A 35 -5.97 17.44 18.19
C LYS A 35 -5.08 16.86 17.11
N GLU A 36 -4.75 17.67 16.10
CA GLU A 36 -3.91 17.25 14.97
C GLU A 36 -2.67 16.59 15.56
N GLN A 37 -2.65 15.26 15.58
CA GLN A 37 -1.47 14.56 16.05
C GLN A 37 -0.38 14.88 15.04
N PRO A 38 0.80 15.34 15.49
CA PRO A 38 1.89 15.65 14.58
C PRO A 38 2.16 14.40 13.74
N TYR A 39 2.23 14.55 12.42
CA TYR A 39 2.50 13.43 11.53
C TYR A 39 3.80 12.73 11.95
N SER A 40 3.84 11.42 11.79
CA SER A 40 4.99 10.59 12.12
C SER A 40 5.76 10.21 10.86
N SER A 41 7.09 10.14 10.95
CA SER A 41 7.93 9.54 9.90
C SER A 41 8.09 8.03 10.08
N ASP A 42 7.53 7.45 11.15
CA ASP A 42 7.50 6.00 11.37
C ASP A 42 6.43 5.35 10.47
N PRO A 43 6.80 4.46 9.54
CA PRO A 43 5.84 3.82 8.63
C PRO A 43 4.91 2.82 9.33
N PHE A 44 5.13 2.50 10.61
CA PHE A 44 4.22 1.72 11.44
C PHE A 44 3.18 2.58 12.18
N ALA A 45 3.35 3.90 12.19
CA ALA A 45 2.43 4.81 12.85
C ALA A 45 1.14 5.01 12.03
N PRO A 46 -0.03 5.13 12.68
CA PRO A 46 -1.31 5.34 11.98
C PRO A 46 -1.40 6.70 11.26
N ASN A 47 -0.56 7.66 11.64
CA ASN A 47 -0.46 8.99 11.04
C ASN A 47 0.86 9.18 10.27
N TYR A 48 1.38 8.10 9.68
CA TYR A 48 2.59 8.10 8.86
C TYR A 48 2.50 9.08 7.68
N ARG A 49 3.57 9.85 7.47
CA ARG A 49 3.76 10.74 6.33
C ARG A 49 5.24 10.78 5.93
N HIS A 50 5.51 10.90 4.63
CA HIS A 50 6.85 11.22 4.16
C HIS A 50 7.20 12.65 4.56
N PHE A 51 8.34 12.82 5.23
CA PHE A 51 8.90 14.13 5.55
C PHE A 51 10.23 14.27 4.83
N PHE A 52 10.35 15.23 3.91
CA PHE A 52 11.62 15.59 3.30
C PHE A 52 12.07 16.98 3.77
N PRO A 53 13.28 17.14 4.33
CA PRO A 53 13.69 18.38 4.98
C PRO A 53 14.15 19.50 4.05
N SER A 54 14.08 19.36 2.71
CA SER A 54 14.63 20.38 1.79
C SER A 54 13.54 21.18 1.08
N GLU A 55 13.48 22.49 1.34
CA GLU A 55 12.51 23.44 0.75
C GLU A 55 12.63 23.66 -0.77
N GLN A 56 13.59 23.04 -1.46
CA GLN A 56 14.04 23.55 -2.77
C GLN A 56 13.20 23.13 -4.00
N GLN A 57 12.07 22.43 -3.85
CA GLN A 57 11.22 22.00 -4.99
C GLN A 57 9.76 21.73 -4.53
N LYS A 58 9.23 22.61 -3.70
CA LYS A 58 7.99 22.41 -2.91
C LYS A 58 6.76 21.92 -3.70
N ALA A 59 6.55 22.36 -4.94
CA ALA A 59 5.33 22.04 -5.70
C ALA A 59 5.29 20.61 -6.29
N GLU A 60 6.41 20.09 -6.77
CA GLU A 60 6.50 18.68 -7.21
C GLU A 60 6.59 17.74 -6.00
N TRP A 61 7.26 18.19 -4.92
CA TRP A 61 7.39 17.41 -3.69
C TRP A 61 6.12 17.35 -2.84
N GLU A 62 5.24 18.35 -2.89
CA GLU A 62 3.95 18.31 -2.18
C GLU A 62 3.10 17.08 -2.57
N ILE A 63 3.24 16.62 -3.82
CA ILE A 63 2.59 15.40 -4.31
C ILE A 63 3.24 14.15 -3.69
N PHE A 64 4.56 14.12 -3.54
CA PHE A 64 5.29 13.04 -2.87
C PHE A 64 5.23 13.12 -1.33
N GLU A 65 4.77 14.23 -0.77
CA GLU A 65 4.43 14.37 0.65
C GLU A 65 2.92 14.20 0.90
N SER A 66 2.15 13.79 -0.11
CA SER A 66 0.73 13.52 0.01
C SER A 66 0.43 12.29 0.87
N VAL A 67 -0.78 12.23 1.41
CA VAL A 67 -1.28 11.05 2.14
C VAL A 67 -1.34 9.86 1.20
N GLU A 68 -1.70 10.09 -0.06
CA GLU A 68 -1.78 9.11 -1.11
C GLU A 68 -0.42 8.47 -1.40
N HIS A 69 0.67 9.26 -1.45
CA HIS A 69 2.02 8.71 -1.60
C HIS A 69 2.42 7.87 -0.40
N ALA A 70 2.20 8.40 0.80
CA ALA A 70 2.57 7.73 2.04
C ALA A 70 1.85 6.38 2.18
N GLU A 71 0.55 6.31 1.87
CA GLU A 71 -0.21 5.06 1.84
C GLU A 71 0.25 4.12 0.72
N TYR A 72 0.57 4.66 -0.46
CA TYR A 72 1.03 3.87 -1.60
C TYR A 72 2.35 3.14 -1.32
N SER A 73 3.31 3.81 -0.66
CA SER A 73 4.63 3.28 -0.36
C SER A 73 4.73 2.59 1.01
N ARG A 74 3.78 2.79 1.93
CA ARG A 74 3.87 2.36 3.34
C ARG A 74 4.38 0.93 3.50
N THR A 75 3.84 -0.03 2.75
CA THR A 75 4.27 -1.44 2.86
C THR A 75 5.75 -1.61 2.51
N LYS A 76 6.25 -0.90 1.49
CA LYS A 76 7.67 -0.88 1.14
C LYS A 76 8.49 -0.23 2.24
N ASP A 77 8.05 0.90 2.77
CA ASP A 77 8.79 1.62 3.82
C ASP A 77 8.90 0.78 5.10
N GLN A 78 7.82 0.05 5.45
CA GLN A 78 7.85 -0.92 6.55
C GLN A 78 8.83 -2.07 6.29
N LEU A 79 8.85 -2.64 5.07
CA LEU A 79 9.82 -3.68 4.71
C LEU A 79 11.26 -3.15 4.82
N ASP A 80 11.51 -1.94 4.30
CA ASP A 80 12.82 -1.30 4.35
C ASP A 80 13.32 -1.13 5.79
N VAL A 81 12.47 -0.72 6.72
CA VAL A 81 12.81 -0.64 8.15
C VAL A 81 13.19 -2.02 8.69
N LEU A 82 12.34 -3.03 8.47
CA LEU A 82 12.58 -4.39 8.97
C LEU A 82 13.89 -5.00 8.41
N LEU A 83 14.19 -4.74 7.13
CA LEU A 83 15.42 -5.17 6.49
C LEU A 83 16.65 -4.47 7.08
N ARG A 84 16.57 -3.16 7.34
CA ARG A 84 17.68 -2.38 7.92
C ARG A 84 17.97 -2.80 9.36
N GLU A 85 16.94 -3.01 10.18
CA GLU A 85 17.08 -3.50 11.56
C GLU A 85 17.86 -4.82 11.63
N ARG A 86 17.72 -5.66 10.60
CA ARG A 86 18.39 -6.98 10.49
C ARG A 86 19.65 -6.96 9.62
N ARG A 87 20.04 -5.79 9.09
CA ARG A 87 21.19 -5.62 8.16
C ARG A 87 21.09 -6.46 6.88
N LEU A 88 19.86 -6.71 6.41
CA LEU A 88 19.57 -7.48 5.20
C LEU A 88 19.33 -6.57 3.98
N TYR A 89 19.14 -5.27 4.20
CA TYR A 89 18.69 -4.31 3.19
C TYR A 89 19.51 -4.33 1.90
N GLU A 90 20.83 -4.16 1.99
CA GLU A 90 21.68 -4.03 0.80
C GLU A 90 21.66 -5.30 -0.04
N HIS A 91 21.87 -6.47 0.59
CA HIS A 91 21.94 -7.73 -0.14
C HIS A 91 20.57 -8.17 -0.69
N PHE A 92 19.49 -7.90 0.04
CA PHE A 92 18.13 -8.13 -0.47
C PHE A 92 17.87 -7.35 -1.76
N TYR A 93 18.27 -6.07 -1.80
CA TYR A 93 18.09 -5.23 -2.98
C TYR A 93 19.12 -5.49 -4.08
N GLU A 94 20.30 -5.99 -3.74
CA GLU A 94 21.26 -6.54 -4.69
C GLU A 94 20.65 -7.73 -5.44
N ILE A 95 20.04 -8.70 -4.75
CA ILE A 95 19.36 -9.83 -5.42
C ILE A 95 18.27 -9.36 -6.39
N LEU A 96 17.44 -8.39 -5.95
CA LEU A 96 16.33 -7.91 -6.77
C LEU A 96 16.79 -7.04 -7.96
N TYR A 97 17.77 -6.16 -7.75
CA TYR A 97 18.08 -5.06 -8.68
C TYR A 97 19.51 -5.03 -9.23
N SER A 98 20.39 -5.95 -8.84
CA SER A 98 21.73 -6.07 -9.45
C SER A 98 21.59 -6.27 -10.97
N THR A 99 21.95 -5.26 -11.75
CA THR A 99 22.19 -5.36 -13.20
C THR A 99 23.39 -6.28 -13.40
N LEU A 100 23.27 -7.43 -14.04
CA LEU A 100 23.36 -7.57 -15.50
C LEU A 100 24.33 -6.56 -16.15
N GLU A 101 25.60 -6.58 -15.72
CA GLU A 101 26.72 -5.91 -16.38
C GLU A 101 27.12 -6.54 -17.74
N SER A 102 26.29 -7.39 -18.37
CA SER A 102 26.67 -8.04 -19.62
C SER A 102 25.50 -8.29 -20.57
N ALA A 103 25.32 -7.34 -21.48
CA ALA A 103 24.70 -7.39 -22.82
C ALA A 103 23.93 -6.08 -23.00
N GLY A 104 24.48 -5.03 -23.59
CA GLY A 104 24.94 -5.07 -24.97
C GLY A 104 23.74 -5.25 -25.89
N ASP A 105 23.03 -4.16 -26.14
CA ASP A 105 21.98 -3.95 -27.13
C ASP A 105 20.71 -4.84 -27.10
N ASP A 106 19.61 -4.11 -27.23
CA ASP A 106 18.37 -4.48 -27.90
C ASP A 106 17.32 -5.29 -27.10
N LYS A 107 16.14 -4.66 -27.00
CA LYS A 107 14.81 -5.21 -26.68
C LYS A 107 14.44 -5.34 -25.19
N THR A 108 13.71 -4.32 -24.79
CA THR A 108 12.81 -4.13 -23.63
C THR A 108 11.69 -5.18 -23.49
N GLU A 109 11.92 -6.45 -23.83
CA GLU A 109 10.85 -7.47 -23.93
C GLU A 109 11.06 -8.77 -23.12
N ALA A 110 12.09 -8.88 -22.26
CA ALA A 110 12.31 -10.12 -21.48
C ALA A 110 12.61 -9.93 -19.99
N LEU A 111 12.08 -8.88 -19.36
CA LEU A 111 12.22 -8.66 -17.90
C LEU A 111 11.37 -9.63 -17.05
N GLU A 112 10.33 -10.26 -17.60
CA GLU A 112 9.39 -11.12 -16.85
C GLU A 112 10.03 -12.40 -16.25
N PRO A 113 10.84 -13.21 -16.97
CA PRO A 113 11.43 -14.43 -16.40
C PRO A 113 12.53 -14.13 -15.38
N GLN A 114 13.44 -13.21 -15.69
CA GLN A 114 14.56 -12.87 -14.82
C GLN A 114 14.10 -12.22 -13.50
N THR A 115 12.99 -11.47 -13.55
CA THR A 115 12.37 -10.91 -12.34
C THR A 115 11.75 -12.00 -11.47
N ARG A 116 11.20 -13.07 -12.06
CA ARG A 116 10.66 -14.21 -11.29
C ARG A 116 11.75 -14.97 -10.57
N ASP A 117 12.86 -15.26 -11.25
CA ASP A 117 13.99 -15.99 -10.64
C ASP A 117 14.59 -15.19 -9.48
N ARG A 118 14.76 -13.87 -9.64
CA ARG A 118 15.22 -12.98 -8.56
C ARG A 118 14.24 -12.88 -7.40
N VAL A 119 12.93 -12.89 -7.66
CA VAL A 119 11.91 -12.94 -6.59
C VAL A 119 11.99 -14.25 -5.83
N VAL A 120 12.26 -15.38 -6.50
CA VAL A 120 12.48 -16.67 -5.84
C VAL A 120 13.75 -16.64 -4.99
N GLU A 121 14.86 -16.13 -5.52
CA GLU A 121 16.12 -15.98 -4.78
C GLU A 121 15.95 -15.06 -3.56
N ALA A 122 15.28 -13.91 -3.73
CA ALA A 122 14.99 -12.99 -2.64
C ALA A 122 14.08 -13.62 -1.58
N ARG A 123 13.11 -14.45 -1.98
CA ARG A 123 12.25 -15.21 -1.08
C ARG A 123 13.07 -16.20 -0.25
N GLU A 124 13.94 -16.97 -0.88
CA GLU A 124 14.82 -17.93 -0.20
C GLU A 124 15.77 -17.23 0.78
N TYR A 125 16.34 -16.10 0.37
CA TYR A 125 17.16 -15.26 1.24
C TYR A 125 16.40 -14.81 2.50
N LEU A 126 15.17 -14.28 2.35
CA LEU A 126 14.35 -13.89 3.51
C LEU A 126 13.95 -15.07 4.40
N GLN A 127 13.73 -16.26 3.83
CA GLN A 127 13.40 -17.46 4.59
C GLN A 127 14.57 -17.94 5.45
N THR A 128 15.79 -17.86 4.92
CA THR A 128 17.00 -18.32 5.62
C THR A 128 17.50 -17.35 6.69
N ALA A 129 17.15 -16.06 6.62
CA ALA A 129 17.59 -15.04 7.56
C ALA A 129 17.02 -15.17 8.99
N GLY A 130 16.01 -16.04 9.21
CA GLY A 130 15.36 -16.25 10.51
C GLY A 130 14.38 -15.12 10.87
N ASP A 131 13.34 -15.44 11.65
CA ASP A 131 12.27 -14.48 12.02
C ASP A 131 11.52 -13.92 10.79
N SER A 132 11.30 -14.80 9.80
CA SER A 132 10.92 -14.48 8.43
C SER A 132 9.45 -14.07 8.26
N GLU A 133 8.58 -14.31 9.23
CA GLU A 133 7.14 -14.07 9.03
C GLU A 133 6.82 -12.61 8.69
N PRO A 134 7.25 -11.60 9.47
CA PRO A 134 6.97 -10.20 9.14
C PRO A 134 7.66 -9.75 7.84
N LEU A 135 8.91 -10.17 7.61
CA LEU A 135 9.70 -9.79 6.44
C LEU A 135 9.12 -10.39 5.15
N LEU A 136 8.96 -11.70 5.13
CA LEU A 136 8.46 -12.43 3.98
C LEU A 136 7.02 -12.03 3.68
N TRP A 137 6.17 -11.89 4.69
CA TRP A 137 4.80 -11.45 4.49
C TRP A 137 4.73 -10.05 3.84
N ARG A 138 5.56 -9.10 4.30
CA ARG A 138 5.64 -7.75 3.69
C ARG A 138 6.18 -7.80 2.25
N ALA A 139 7.21 -8.60 2.00
CA ALA A 139 7.76 -8.76 0.65
C ALA A 139 6.73 -9.38 -0.32
N GLU A 140 6.01 -10.41 0.10
CA GLU A 140 4.94 -11.05 -0.68
C GLU A 140 3.78 -10.08 -0.94
N GLU A 141 3.43 -9.24 0.04
CA GLU A 141 2.42 -8.19 -0.14
C GLU A 141 2.85 -7.20 -1.23
N ILE A 142 4.11 -6.74 -1.22
CA ILE A 142 4.66 -5.85 -2.25
C ILE A 142 4.62 -6.52 -3.63
N TRP A 143 5.06 -7.78 -3.75
CA TRP A 143 5.04 -8.50 -5.02
C TRP A 143 3.61 -8.69 -5.56
N ARG A 144 2.66 -9.02 -4.68
CA ARG A 144 1.24 -9.13 -5.03
C ARG A 144 0.67 -7.81 -5.55
N LEU A 145 0.98 -6.68 -4.91
CA LEU A 145 0.55 -5.34 -5.34
C LEU A 145 1.21 -4.97 -6.68
N ASN A 146 2.53 -5.17 -6.79
CA ASN A 146 3.31 -4.82 -7.98
C ASN A 146 2.93 -5.65 -9.22
N LYS A 147 2.39 -6.86 -9.05
CA LYS A 147 1.83 -7.67 -10.14
C LYS A 147 0.87 -6.87 -11.03
N TRP A 148 0.09 -5.96 -10.44
CA TRP A 148 -0.86 -5.13 -11.19
C TRP A 148 -0.44 -3.66 -11.28
N ARG A 149 0.22 -3.11 -10.26
CA ARG A 149 0.71 -1.71 -10.31
C ARG A 149 1.74 -1.50 -11.42
N GLN A 150 2.64 -2.45 -11.68
CA GLN A 150 3.68 -2.31 -12.71
C GLN A 150 3.11 -2.26 -14.13
N PRO A 151 2.27 -3.24 -14.57
CA PRO A 151 1.62 -3.15 -15.88
C PRO A 151 0.78 -1.88 -16.05
N VAL A 152 0.09 -1.42 -15.00
CA VAL A 152 -0.68 -0.17 -15.06
C VAL A 152 0.23 1.05 -15.21
N ASN A 153 1.33 1.12 -14.46
CA ASN A 153 2.31 2.21 -14.57
C ASN A 153 2.98 2.25 -15.96
N ARG A 154 3.20 1.09 -16.60
CA ARG A 154 3.71 1.00 -17.98
C ARG A 154 2.66 1.33 -19.05
N GLY A 155 1.38 1.38 -18.68
CA GLY A 155 0.27 1.57 -19.62
C GLY A 155 -0.19 0.30 -20.33
N ASP A 156 0.34 -0.87 -19.94
CA ASP A 156 -0.05 -2.19 -20.49
C ASP A 156 -1.51 -2.53 -20.11
N VAL A 157 -1.96 -2.04 -18.96
CA VAL A 157 -3.28 -2.32 -18.38
C VAL A 157 -3.92 -1.02 -17.89
N LYS A 158 -5.25 -0.91 -18.01
CA LYS A 158 -6.01 0.24 -17.52
C LYS A 158 -5.97 0.35 -16.00
N VAL A 159 -5.97 1.58 -15.48
CA VAL A 159 -5.89 1.87 -14.03
C VAL A 159 -7.06 1.28 -13.24
N GLU A 160 -8.24 1.14 -13.86
CA GLU A 160 -9.42 0.52 -13.25
C GLU A 160 -9.17 -0.93 -12.82
N LYS A 161 -8.19 -1.61 -13.41
CA LYS A 161 -7.82 -2.98 -13.00
C LYS A 161 -7.44 -3.05 -11.53
N LEU A 162 -6.86 -1.98 -10.97
CA LEU A 162 -6.48 -1.91 -9.56
C LEU A 162 -7.71 -1.96 -8.65
N LEU A 163 -8.82 -1.33 -9.02
CA LEU A 163 -10.07 -1.44 -8.27
C LEU A 163 -10.65 -2.85 -8.33
N GLU A 164 -10.60 -3.50 -9.50
CA GLU A 164 -11.08 -4.88 -9.65
C GLU A 164 -10.35 -5.88 -8.74
N VAL A 165 -9.06 -5.64 -8.47
CA VAL A 165 -8.24 -6.49 -7.59
C VAL A 165 -8.17 -5.97 -6.15
N GLY A 166 -8.96 -4.94 -5.81
CA GLY A 166 -9.07 -4.38 -4.47
C GLY A 166 -7.94 -3.43 -4.04
N ASP A 167 -7.07 -3.01 -4.95
CA ASP A 167 -5.98 -2.07 -4.69
C ASP A 167 -6.42 -0.61 -4.87
N VAL A 168 -7.25 -0.15 -3.93
CA VAL A 168 -7.80 1.22 -3.93
C VAL A 168 -6.69 2.27 -3.76
N ILE A 169 -5.69 1.98 -2.93
CA ILE A 169 -4.55 2.87 -2.69
C ILE A 169 -3.74 3.04 -3.99
N GLY A 170 -3.42 1.93 -4.66
CA GLY A 170 -2.73 1.95 -5.95
C GLY A 170 -3.50 2.73 -7.01
N TYR A 171 -4.81 2.51 -7.10
CA TYR A 171 -5.69 3.26 -8.01
C TYR A 171 -5.63 4.77 -7.77
N ASN A 172 -5.82 5.21 -6.52
CA ASN A 172 -5.85 6.63 -6.17
C ASN A 172 -4.51 7.31 -6.49
N TRP A 173 -3.39 6.71 -6.09
CA TRP A 173 -2.06 7.25 -6.33
C TRP A 173 -1.74 7.35 -7.83
N ILE A 174 -1.94 6.26 -8.58
CA ILE A 174 -1.57 6.23 -10.00
C ILE A 174 -2.44 7.17 -10.81
N ARG A 175 -3.74 7.26 -10.51
CA ARG A 175 -4.65 8.19 -11.17
C ARG A 175 -4.31 9.65 -10.87
N MET A 176 -3.91 9.96 -9.63
CA MET A 176 -3.41 11.29 -9.29
C MET A 176 -2.15 11.63 -10.09
N MET A 177 -1.18 10.72 -10.15
CA MET A 177 0.06 10.92 -10.93
C MET A 177 -0.19 11.09 -12.43
N GLN A 178 -1.16 10.35 -13.00
CA GLN A 178 -1.60 10.56 -14.39
C GLN A 178 -2.13 11.98 -14.58
N GLY A 179 -2.99 12.46 -13.68
CA GLY A 179 -3.51 13.84 -13.73
C GLY A 179 -2.41 14.91 -13.62
N VAL A 180 -1.40 14.68 -12.77
CA VAL A 180 -0.23 15.56 -12.65
C VAL A 180 0.56 15.58 -13.97
N HIS A 181 0.86 14.41 -14.55
CA HIS A 181 1.58 14.33 -15.82
C HIS A 181 0.81 15.01 -16.96
N ASP A 182 -0.51 14.84 -17.04
CA ASP A 182 -1.34 15.48 -18.06
C ASP A 182 -1.35 17.01 -17.90
N TRP A 183 -1.39 17.49 -16.66
CA TRP A 183 -1.30 18.93 -16.36
C TRP A 183 0.06 19.52 -16.74
N VAL A 184 1.16 18.82 -16.43
CA VAL A 184 2.52 19.24 -16.83
C VAL A 184 2.64 19.32 -18.35
N LYS A 185 2.20 18.28 -19.07
CA LYS A 185 2.20 18.26 -20.55
C LYS A 185 1.37 19.40 -21.14
N TYR A 186 0.19 19.66 -20.58
CA TYR A 186 -0.64 20.78 -21.00
C TYR A 186 0.10 22.11 -20.81
N ARG A 187 0.71 22.33 -19.64
CA ARG A 187 1.45 23.56 -19.33
C ARG A 187 2.63 23.77 -20.29
N GLU A 188 3.42 22.73 -20.54
CA GLU A 188 4.54 22.79 -21.49
C GLU A 188 4.07 23.06 -22.93
N GLY A 189 2.95 22.45 -23.34
CA GLY A 189 2.30 22.71 -24.63
C GLY A 189 1.80 24.15 -24.78
N VAL A 190 1.29 24.76 -23.71
CA VAL A 190 0.88 26.17 -23.70
C VAL A 190 2.09 27.10 -23.78
N VAL A 191 3.16 26.83 -23.01
CA VAL A 191 4.38 27.65 -23.01
C VAL A 191 5.06 27.64 -24.39
N THR A 192 5.15 26.48 -25.03
CA THR A 192 5.74 26.34 -26.38
C THR A 192 4.91 27.05 -27.45
N ALA A 193 3.58 26.99 -27.38
CA ALA A 193 2.69 27.72 -28.29
C ALA A 193 2.79 29.25 -28.13
N GLU A 194 2.94 29.74 -26.89
CA GLU A 194 3.13 31.18 -26.63
C GLU A 194 4.50 31.70 -27.10
N GLU A 195 5.56 30.89 -27.06
CA GLU A 195 6.88 31.27 -27.58
C GLU A 195 6.93 31.40 -29.11
N ASP A 196 6.20 30.54 -29.84
CA ASP A 196 6.11 30.65 -31.30
C ASP A 196 5.35 31.92 -31.74
N THR A 197 4.30 32.31 -31.02
CA THR A 197 3.52 33.53 -31.35
C THR A 197 4.23 34.86 -31.05
N ARG A 198 5.34 34.86 -30.29
CA ARG A 198 6.13 36.08 -30.00
C ARG A 198 7.32 36.30 -30.94
N LYS A 199 7.55 35.39 -31.90
CA LYS A 199 8.64 35.47 -32.88
C LYS A 199 8.18 35.98 -34.26
N GLU A 200 6.92 36.36 -34.41
CA GLU A 200 6.36 37.05 -35.58
C GLU A 200 6.27 38.56 -35.35
#